data_AF-A0A418R686-F1
#
_entry.id   AF-A0A418R686-F1
#
_cell.length_a   1.000
_cell.length_b   1.000
_cell.length_c   1.000
_cell.angle_alpha   90.00
_cell.angle_beta   90.00
_cell.angle_gamma   90.00
#
_symmetry.space_group_name_H-M   'P 1'
#
loop_
_entity.id
_entity.type
_entity.pdbx_description
1 polymer ?
#
loop_
_entity_poly.entity_id
_entity_poly.type
_entity_poly.pdbx_seq_one_letter_code
_entity_poly.pdbx_strand_id
1 'polypeptide(L)'
;MTHEELIMHTRDQGTALITVLMTAVLLMGVVTITTQLTLGSRKTGADDTRTFQSALQGESALADFLVWAQDNSQFLGSVPAGCVNSNAVQQLSCTTKEWLKTYPGSSGVTLKLAGIQLSGANIVTMDIEASSTSGGSNTRILQQYKSKKLDLPPLNVPSAVLSYPGVDVGGNASIGGTVLPASLPDGYGLFSNFARSTATAVTPLSVGALTQVALSGDANQTRRLSRMTPGDYVRLPLAGGAAGSLATPLQTGTFKVTSNSGGALGLQAVQIPAAAGSFSPFMPQNETQLDYVMNGVVSTAPGQLTLRATETFVKGDKVAVKVAGITYTATVTADGSASGDNTSVSIGTWSPATPVIPEGTAVAKSTNAVVTSGDFNDCVTDALGTKKCTTDNLVGGLITGAAANTYAPNPANDAMFIKTFGRTPAELKAMATVIPEANFDREAANINGLTWLASSGGSVNLNNEKLRGTGILIVDGDLNINQNQADACDMKGVIYVRGNLSIQGNLGLCGAIVVEGSITDSTGMKVVGTDNEDTKFSGTGRKVQYDPEVIMDITAGAGKYVLSLEQGTWRQR
;
A
#
# COMPACT_ATOMS: atom_id res chain seq x y z
N MET A 1 -50.82 17.65 100.69
CA MET A 1 -50.80 16.30 100.09
C MET A 1 -49.93 16.40 98.85
N THR A 2 -48.61 16.37 99.02
CA THR A 2 -47.72 15.19 99.01
C THR A 2 -47.64 14.54 97.64
N HIS A 3 -46.42 14.63 97.11
CA HIS A 3 -45.98 14.45 95.74
C HIS A 3 -45.26 13.09 95.66
N GLU A 4 -45.98 12.01 95.97
CA GLU A 4 -45.37 10.69 96.20
C GLU A 4 -46.33 9.54 95.80
N GLU A 5 -46.91 9.57 94.61
CA GLU A 5 -47.66 8.40 94.11
C GLU A 5 -47.73 8.31 92.57
N LEU A 6 -46.68 8.75 91.87
CA LEU A 6 -46.58 8.61 90.41
C LEU A 6 -45.21 8.10 89.92
N ILE A 7 -44.54 7.28 90.74
CA ILE A 7 -43.25 6.67 90.36
C ILE A 7 -43.23 5.19 90.78
N MET A 8 -44.22 4.41 90.34
CA MET A 8 -44.15 2.95 90.51
C MET A 8 -44.88 2.13 89.43
N HIS A 9 -45.02 2.67 88.21
CA HIS A 9 -45.52 1.87 87.06
C HIS A 9 -44.71 1.99 85.76
N THR A 10 -43.65 2.80 85.71
CA THR A 10 -42.83 2.99 84.49
C THR A 10 -41.48 2.28 84.52
N ARG A 11 -41.12 1.59 85.61
CA ARG A 11 -39.78 0.99 85.78
C ARG A 11 -39.63 -0.43 85.19
N ASP A 12 -40.73 -1.18 85.06
CA ASP A 12 -40.70 -2.54 84.49
C ASP A 12 -40.93 -2.60 82.97
N GLN A 13 -41.47 -1.54 82.36
CA GLN A 13 -41.61 -1.47 80.90
C GLN A 13 -40.33 -1.04 80.18
N GLY A 14 -39.45 -0.28 80.85
CA GLY A 14 -38.17 0.18 80.28
C GLY A 14 -37.13 -0.94 80.14
N THR A 15 -37.05 -1.84 81.12
CA THR A 15 -36.11 -2.98 81.12
C THR A 15 -36.51 -4.04 80.10
N ALA A 16 -37.80 -4.34 79.93
CA ALA A 16 -38.27 -5.27 78.91
C ALA A 16 -37.98 -4.75 77.48
N LEU A 17 -38.23 -3.46 77.22
CA LEU A 17 -38.00 -2.84 75.91
C LEU A 17 -36.50 -2.83 75.55
N ILE A 18 -35.63 -2.48 76.49
CA ILE A 18 -34.17 -2.44 76.27
C ILE A 18 -33.63 -3.86 76.00
N THR A 19 -34.13 -4.87 76.70
CA THR A 19 -33.68 -6.26 76.51
C THR A 19 -34.12 -6.80 75.15
N VAL A 20 -35.35 -6.51 74.71
CA VAL A 20 -35.84 -6.92 73.37
C VAL A 20 -35.08 -6.18 72.26
N LEU A 21 -34.79 -4.88 72.43
CA LEU A 21 -34.01 -4.12 71.44
C LEU A 21 -32.56 -4.61 71.33
N MET A 22 -31.90 -4.87 72.47
CA MET A 22 -30.55 -5.43 72.46
C MET A 22 -30.51 -6.82 71.83
N THR A 23 -31.49 -7.67 72.13
CA THR A 23 -31.57 -9.02 71.56
C THR A 23 -31.85 -8.97 70.05
N ALA A 24 -32.70 -8.05 69.59
CA ALA A 24 -32.96 -7.83 68.17
C ALA A 24 -31.75 -7.28 67.41
N VAL A 25 -30.97 -6.38 68.02
CA VAL A 25 -29.72 -5.85 67.45
C VAL A 25 -28.64 -6.94 67.40
N LEU A 26 -28.55 -7.78 68.43
CA LEU A 26 -27.66 -8.94 68.43
C LEU A 26 -28.05 -9.97 67.37
N LEU A 27 -29.35 -10.28 67.23
CA LEU A 27 -29.86 -11.18 66.19
C LEU A 27 -29.68 -10.60 64.79
N MET A 28 -29.92 -9.31 64.58
CA MET A 28 -29.61 -8.66 63.30
C MET A 28 -28.11 -8.65 63.04
N GLY A 29 -27.26 -8.41 64.05
CA GLY A 29 -25.81 -8.53 63.94
C GLY A 29 -25.37 -9.93 63.54
N VAL A 30 -25.91 -10.95 64.20
CA VAL A 30 -25.64 -12.37 63.87
C VAL A 30 -26.14 -12.70 62.47
N VAL A 31 -27.37 -12.30 62.10
CA VAL A 31 -27.93 -12.54 60.76
C VAL A 31 -27.12 -11.83 59.67
N THR A 32 -26.66 -10.61 59.91
CA THR A 32 -25.84 -9.81 58.97
C THR A 32 -24.43 -10.40 58.84
N ILE A 33 -23.84 -10.85 59.94
CA ILE A 33 -22.55 -11.56 59.92
C ILE A 33 -22.70 -12.93 59.25
N THR A 34 -23.78 -13.68 59.49
CA THR A 34 -24.00 -14.95 58.78
C THR A 34 -24.34 -14.75 57.31
N THR A 35 -25.04 -13.69 56.89
CA THR A 35 -25.29 -13.40 55.47
C THR A 35 -24.05 -12.89 54.75
N GLN A 36 -23.20 -12.09 55.41
CA GLN A 36 -21.89 -11.72 54.86
C GLN A 36 -20.93 -12.91 54.81
N LEU A 37 -20.97 -13.81 55.80
CA LEU A 37 -20.19 -15.05 55.76
C LEU A 37 -20.74 -16.05 54.75
N THR A 38 -22.06 -16.13 54.49
CA THR A 38 -22.61 -17.02 53.44
C THR A 38 -22.45 -16.46 52.02
N LEU A 39 -22.45 -15.13 51.84
CA LEU A 39 -22.10 -14.48 50.57
C LEU A 39 -20.59 -14.47 50.32
N GLY A 40 -19.77 -14.32 51.36
CA GLY A 40 -18.31 -14.48 51.32
C GLY A 40 -17.82 -15.93 51.31
N SER A 41 -18.68 -16.91 51.64
CA SER A 41 -18.39 -18.35 51.55
C SER A 41 -18.90 -19.02 50.28
N ARG A 42 -19.26 -18.26 49.24
CA ARG A 42 -18.96 -18.77 47.90
C ARG A 42 -17.44 -18.82 47.79
N LYS A 43 -16.86 -19.89 48.33
CA LYS A 43 -15.51 -20.32 47.99
C LYS A 43 -15.47 -20.33 46.47
N THR A 44 -14.85 -19.33 45.86
CA THR A 44 -14.29 -19.52 44.54
C THR A 44 -13.39 -20.72 44.70
N GLY A 45 -13.75 -21.84 44.08
CA GLY A 45 -12.89 -23.01 44.12
C GLY A 45 -11.50 -22.64 43.62
N ALA A 46 -10.48 -23.43 43.95
CA ALA A 46 -9.20 -23.30 43.25
C ALA A 46 -9.41 -23.34 41.72
N ASP A 47 -10.43 -24.06 41.27
CA ASP A 47 -10.85 -24.17 39.87
C ASP A 47 -11.52 -22.89 39.32
N ASP A 48 -12.29 -22.14 40.12
CA ASP A 48 -12.84 -20.84 39.70
C ASP A 48 -11.73 -19.80 39.53
N THR A 49 -10.76 -19.83 40.45
CA THR A 49 -9.60 -18.94 40.41
C THR A 49 -8.69 -19.25 39.22
N ARG A 50 -8.44 -20.53 38.94
CA ARG A 50 -7.65 -20.99 37.77
C ARG A 50 -8.36 -20.68 36.45
N THR A 51 -9.67 -20.90 36.38
CA THR A 51 -10.48 -20.57 35.19
C THR A 51 -10.50 -19.07 34.94
N PHE A 52 -10.65 -18.25 35.99
CA PHE A 52 -10.59 -16.80 35.90
C PHE A 52 -9.20 -16.31 35.46
N GLN A 53 -8.11 -16.87 36.02
CA GLN A 53 -6.75 -16.55 35.59
C GLN A 53 -6.49 -16.92 34.13
N SER A 54 -6.99 -18.08 33.68
CA SER A 54 -6.90 -18.48 32.28
C SER A 54 -7.70 -17.53 31.39
N ALA A 55 -8.92 -17.17 31.77
CA ALA A 55 -9.72 -16.20 31.01
C ALA A 55 -9.01 -14.84 30.89
N LEU A 56 -8.51 -14.30 32.01
CA LEU A 56 -7.78 -13.03 32.04
C LEU A 56 -6.55 -13.07 31.13
N GLN A 57 -5.77 -14.16 31.13
CA GLN A 57 -4.63 -14.32 30.22
C GLN A 57 -5.05 -14.30 28.74
N GLY A 58 -6.17 -14.92 28.40
CA GLY A 58 -6.71 -14.91 27.03
C GLY A 58 -7.20 -13.53 26.61
N GLU A 59 -7.87 -12.79 27.51
CA GLU A 59 -8.29 -11.41 27.25
C GLU A 59 -7.11 -10.46 27.08
N SER A 60 -6.11 -10.55 27.96
CA SER A 60 -4.87 -9.78 27.85
C SER A 60 -4.18 -10.05 26.53
N ALA A 61 -4.07 -11.32 26.11
CA ALA A 61 -3.47 -11.65 24.83
C ALA A 61 -4.24 -11.09 23.63
N LEU A 62 -5.57 -11.01 23.68
CA LEU A 62 -6.38 -10.40 22.61
C LEU A 62 -6.27 -8.87 22.58
N ALA A 63 -6.12 -8.23 23.75
CA ALA A 63 -5.83 -6.81 23.83
C ALA A 63 -4.42 -6.49 23.32
N ASP A 64 -3.42 -7.25 23.79
CA ASP A 64 -2.03 -7.13 23.37
C ASP A 64 -1.84 -7.46 21.89
N PHE A 65 -2.61 -8.43 21.38
CA PHE A 65 -2.64 -8.76 19.95
C PHE A 65 -2.96 -7.54 19.10
N LEU A 66 -3.89 -6.67 19.50
CA LEU A 66 -4.24 -5.49 18.71
C LEU A 66 -3.04 -4.55 18.55
N VAL A 67 -2.33 -4.30 19.65
CA VAL A 67 -1.13 -3.44 19.66
C VAL A 67 -0.01 -4.08 18.85
N TRP A 68 0.29 -5.35 19.13
CA TRP A 68 1.30 -6.11 18.40
C TRP A 68 1.01 -6.16 16.90
N ALA A 69 -0.25 -6.41 16.52
CA ALA A 69 -0.68 -6.49 15.15
C ALA A 69 -0.53 -5.17 14.41
N GLN A 70 -0.76 -4.04 15.10
CA GLN A 70 -0.53 -2.71 14.53
C GLN A 70 0.96 -2.46 14.27
N ASP A 71 1.83 -2.88 15.21
CA ASP A 71 3.28 -2.75 15.08
C ASP A 71 3.88 -3.72 14.04
N ASN A 72 3.25 -4.88 13.84
CA ASN A 72 3.71 -5.97 12.95
C ASN A 72 2.78 -6.19 11.75
N SER A 73 2.06 -5.13 11.34
CA SER A 73 0.95 -5.10 10.37
C SER A 73 1.33 -5.36 8.90
N GLN A 74 2.55 -5.85 8.63
CA GLN A 74 2.89 -6.47 7.33
C GLN A 74 2.22 -7.84 7.25
N PHE A 75 0.89 -7.81 7.14
CA PHE A 75 -0.03 -8.94 7.26
C PHE A 75 0.15 -9.98 6.14
N LEU A 76 0.91 -9.66 5.11
CA LEU A 76 1.05 -10.45 3.89
C LEU A 76 2.51 -10.85 3.67
N GLY A 77 2.94 -11.87 4.41
CA GLY A 77 4.10 -12.67 4.05
C GLY A 77 3.83 -13.53 2.81
N SER A 78 4.82 -14.31 2.38
CA SER A 78 4.64 -15.27 1.29
C SER A 78 3.55 -16.29 1.61
N VAL A 79 2.70 -16.60 0.61
CA VAL A 79 1.74 -17.69 0.72
C VAL A 79 2.54 -18.98 0.93
N PRO A 80 2.28 -19.76 2.01
CA PRO A 80 2.99 -21.01 2.25
C PRO A 80 2.83 -21.97 1.06
N ALA A 81 3.89 -22.71 0.72
CA ALA A 81 3.91 -23.59 -0.46
C ALA A 81 2.71 -24.55 -0.54
N GLY A 82 2.21 -25.02 0.61
CA GLY A 82 1.03 -25.90 0.70
C GLY A 82 -0.32 -25.23 0.38
N CYS A 83 -0.38 -23.90 0.28
CA CYS A 83 -1.61 -23.15 0.03
C CYS A 83 -1.61 -22.38 -1.29
N VAL A 84 -0.51 -22.39 -2.07
CA VAL A 84 -0.37 -21.59 -3.31
C VAL A 84 -1.47 -21.90 -4.34
N ASN A 85 -1.93 -23.15 -4.41
CA ASN A 85 -2.98 -23.56 -5.36
C ASN A 85 -4.41 -23.50 -4.76
N SER A 86 -4.57 -22.91 -3.58
CA SER A 86 -5.86 -22.79 -2.91
C SER A 86 -6.60 -21.53 -3.35
N ASN A 87 -7.90 -21.42 -3.04
CA ASN A 87 -8.62 -20.16 -3.27
C ASN A 87 -8.08 -19.04 -2.37
N ALA A 88 -8.37 -17.79 -2.70
CA ALA A 88 -7.81 -16.63 -1.99
C ALA A 88 -8.14 -16.58 -0.50
N VAL A 89 -9.35 -16.98 -0.10
CA VAL A 89 -9.73 -17.08 1.32
C VAL A 89 -8.81 -18.05 2.04
N GLN A 90 -8.50 -19.20 1.43
CA GLN A 90 -7.59 -20.20 1.97
C GLN A 90 -6.13 -19.72 1.95
N GLN A 91 -5.67 -19.10 0.86
CA GLN A 91 -4.32 -18.52 0.77
C GLN A 91 -4.10 -17.46 1.86
N LEU A 92 -5.00 -16.48 1.97
CA LEU A 92 -4.97 -15.45 3.02
C LEU A 92 -5.07 -16.08 4.40
N SER A 93 -5.97 -17.04 4.61
CA SER A 93 -6.06 -17.76 5.89
C SER A 93 -4.75 -18.47 6.26
N CYS A 94 -4.05 -19.07 5.29
CA CYS A 94 -2.76 -19.72 5.53
C CYS A 94 -1.70 -18.69 5.88
N THR A 95 -1.58 -17.60 5.12
CA THR A 95 -0.63 -16.51 5.39
C THR A 95 -0.87 -15.89 6.76
N THR A 96 -2.13 -15.60 7.11
CA THR A 96 -2.49 -15.08 8.44
C THR A 96 -2.18 -16.07 9.55
N LYS A 97 -2.39 -17.37 9.34
CA LYS A 97 -2.02 -18.40 10.33
C LYS A 97 -0.52 -18.45 10.56
N GLU A 98 0.30 -18.34 9.51
CA GLU A 98 1.76 -18.27 9.67
C GLU A 98 2.18 -16.97 10.36
N TRP A 99 1.57 -15.84 10.01
CA TRP A 99 1.82 -14.56 10.67
C TRP A 99 1.46 -14.61 12.16
N LEU A 100 0.33 -15.22 12.54
CA LEU A 100 -0.03 -15.37 13.96
C LEU A 100 0.96 -16.22 14.77
N LYS A 101 1.75 -17.11 14.13
CA LYS A 101 2.80 -17.85 14.83
C LYS A 101 3.97 -16.97 15.28
N THR A 102 4.13 -15.77 14.71
CA THR A 102 5.19 -14.84 15.12
C THR A 102 4.77 -13.99 16.32
N TYR A 103 3.51 -14.10 16.78
CA TYR A 103 3.04 -13.43 18.00
C TYR A 103 3.82 -13.92 19.22
N PRO A 104 4.53 -13.02 19.94
CA PRO A 104 5.28 -13.37 21.16
C PRO A 104 4.31 -13.49 22.33
N GLY A 105 3.53 -14.57 22.35
CA GLY A 105 2.59 -14.86 23.44
C GLY A 105 3.30 -15.18 24.76
N SER A 106 2.63 -14.89 25.87
CA SER A 106 3.06 -15.36 27.19
C SER A 106 2.92 -16.88 27.31
N SER A 107 3.72 -17.50 28.19
CA SER A 107 3.67 -18.95 28.42
C SER A 107 2.24 -19.37 28.79
N GLY A 108 1.68 -20.31 28.02
CA GLY A 108 0.31 -20.80 28.20
C GLY A 108 -0.75 -20.10 27.34
N VAL A 109 -0.40 -19.15 26.47
CA VAL A 109 -1.35 -18.55 25.52
C VAL A 109 -0.93 -18.79 24.06
N THR A 110 -1.88 -19.21 23.24
CA THR A 110 -1.71 -19.35 21.79
C THR A 110 -2.85 -18.65 21.06
N LEU A 111 -2.52 -17.83 20.06
CA LEU A 111 -3.49 -17.23 19.16
C LEU A 111 -3.69 -18.10 17.91
N LYS A 112 -4.93 -18.16 17.41
CA LYS A 112 -5.22 -18.79 16.12
C LYS A 112 -6.30 -18.03 15.36
N LEU A 113 -6.25 -18.13 14.04
CA LEU A 113 -7.31 -17.65 13.17
C LEU A 113 -8.50 -18.62 13.21
N ALA A 114 -9.65 -18.14 13.69
CA ALA A 114 -10.90 -18.89 13.73
C ALA A 114 -11.79 -18.65 12.50
N GLY A 115 -11.68 -17.47 11.89
CA GLY A 115 -12.49 -17.09 10.73
C GLY A 115 -11.92 -15.86 10.03
N ILE A 116 -12.22 -15.72 8.73
CA ILE A 116 -11.86 -14.55 7.94
C ILE A 116 -13.00 -14.25 6.96
N GLN A 117 -13.32 -12.98 6.77
CA GLN A 117 -14.25 -12.53 5.73
C GLN A 117 -13.54 -11.56 4.80
N LEU A 118 -13.76 -11.74 3.50
CA LEU A 118 -13.17 -10.93 2.45
C LEU A 118 -14.23 -10.09 1.73
N SER A 119 -13.81 -8.95 1.21
CA SER A 119 -14.52 -8.19 0.18
C SER A 119 -13.56 -7.97 -0.97
N GLY A 120 -13.77 -8.66 -2.09
CA GLY A 120 -12.76 -8.78 -3.14
C GLY A 120 -11.51 -9.48 -2.62
N ALA A 121 -10.34 -8.86 -2.81
CA ALA A 121 -9.05 -9.37 -2.32
C ALA A 121 -8.67 -8.88 -0.91
N ASN A 122 -9.50 -8.05 -0.27
CA ASN A 122 -9.16 -7.41 1.00
C ASN A 122 -9.86 -8.11 2.18
N ILE A 123 -9.15 -8.25 3.30
CA ILE A 123 -9.71 -8.74 4.55
C ILE A 123 -10.57 -7.64 5.15
N VAL A 124 -11.83 -7.97 5.44
CA VAL A 124 -12.79 -7.05 6.09
C VAL A 124 -12.89 -7.36 7.57
N THR A 125 -12.98 -8.64 7.92
CA THR A 125 -12.99 -9.09 9.31
C THR A 125 -12.16 -10.34 9.49
N MET A 126 -11.61 -10.49 10.69
CA MET A 126 -10.85 -11.65 11.12
C MET A 126 -11.24 -11.99 12.55
N ASP A 127 -11.54 -13.26 12.79
CA ASP A 127 -11.88 -13.78 14.10
C ASP A 127 -10.63 -14.43 14.67
N ILE A 128 -10.11 -13.89 15.78
CA ILE A 128 -8.94 -14.41 16.48
C ILE A 128 -9.40 -15.08 17.76
N GLU A 129 -8.98 -16.33 17.93
CA GLU A 129 -9.22 -17.09 19.16
C GLU A 129 -7.92 -17.17 19.95
N ALA A 130 -7.94 -16.66 21.19
CA ALA A 130 -6.91 -16.90 22.18
C ALA A 130 -7.27 -18.16 22.97
N SER A 131 -6.42 -19.17 22.89
CA SER A 131 -6.47 -20.34 23.78
C SER A 131 -5.45 -20.13 24.89
N SER A 132 -5.91 -20.06 26.13
CA SER A 132 -5.09 -19.85 27.32
C SER A 132 -5.14 -21.06 28.26
N THR A 133 -4.07 -21.25 29.03
CA THR A 133 -3.94 -22.33 30.00
C THR A 133 -3.30 -21.82 31.28
N SER A 134 -4.02 -21.89 32.40
CA SER A 134 -3.50 -21.54 33.73
C SER A 134 -3.84 -22.62 34.75
N GLY A 135 -2.82 -23.18 35.42
CA GLY A 135 -3.00 -24.16 36.49
C GLY A 135 -3.80 -25.40 36.09
N GLY A 136 -3.74 -25.80 34.80
CA GLY A 136 -4.48 -26.95 34.25
C GLY A 136 -5.91 -26.64 33.76
N SER A 137 -6.41 -25.42 33.96
CA SER A 137 -7.66 -24.94 33.34
C SER A 137 -7.37 -24.34 31.96
N ASN A 138 -8.25 -24.61 30.99
CA ASN A 138 -8.16 -24.10 29.63
C ASN A 138 -9.36 -23.21 29.32
N THR A 139 -9.11 -22.02 28.81
CA THR A 139 -10.17 -21.10 28.35
C THR A 139 -9.92 -20.71 26.90
N ARG A 140 -10.99 -20.57 26.11
CA ARG A 140 -10.92 -20.05 24.75
C ARG A 140 -11.73 -18.78 24.65
N ILE A 141 -11.12 -17.72 24.18
CA ILE A 141 -11.78 -16.44 23.98
C ILE A 141 -11.67 -16.06 22.52
N LEU A 142 -12.79 -15.73 21.91
CA LEU A 142 -12.91 -15.33 20.53
C LEU A 142 -13.24 -13.84 20.47
N GLN A 143 -12.53 -13.12 19.60
CA GLN A 143 -12.77 -11.71 19.35
C GLN A 143 -12.67 -11.44 17.85
N GLN A 144 -13.62 -10.67 17.32
CA GLN A 144 -13.58 -10.23 15.93
C GLN A 144 -12.88 -8.89 15.83
N TYR A 145 -12.03 -8.77 14.81
CA TYR A 145 -11.35 -7.54 14.44
C TYR A 145 -11.78 -7.15 13.03
N LYS A 146 -12.12 -5.88 12.85
CA LYS A 146 -12.26 -5.27 11.54
C LYS A 146 -10.88 -4.93 11.02
N SER A 147 -10.64 -5.29 9.77
CA SER A 147 -9.41 -4.98 9.07
C SER A 147 -9.71 -3.98 7.97
N LYS A 148 -8.94 -2.90 7.93
CA LYS A 148 -8.97 -1.93 6.84
C LYS A 148 -7.59 -1.88 6.23
N LYS A 149 -7.50 -2.28 4.97
CA LYS A 149 -6.29 -2.06 4.19
C LYS A 149 -6.12 -0.57 3.95
N LEU A 150 -5.00 -0.01 4.37
CA LEU A 150 -4.64 1.33 4.02
C LEU A 150 -4.00 1.31 2.63
N ASP A 151 -4.78 1.57 1.60
CA ASP A 151 -4.26 1.64 0.24
C ASP A 151 -3.80 3.07 -0.10
N LEU A 152 -2.66 3.17 -0.79
CA LEU A 152 -2.23 4.40 -1.42
C LEU A 152 -2.87 4.50 -2.80
N PRO A 153 -3.45 5.66 -3.16
CA PRO A 153 -3.82 5.90 -4.55
C PRO A 153 -2.56 5.85 -5.44
N PRO A 154 -2.72 5.72 -6.77
CA PRO A 154 -1.60 5.92 -7.69
C PRO A 154 -0.89 7.25 -7.39
N LEU A 155 0.44 7.23 -7.34
CA LEU A 155 1.20 8.45 -7.05
C LEU A 155 1.14 9.39 -8.25
N ASN A 156 0.97 10.68 -7.97
CA ASN A 156 1.05 11.72 -8.99
C ASN A 156 2.51 12.19 -9.12
N VAL A 157 3.31 11.43 -9.87
CA VAL A 157 4.72 11.72 -10.11
C VAL A 157 4.99 11.68 -11.62
N PRO A 158 4.97 12.84 -12.32
CA PRO A 158 5.04 12.89 -13.77
C PRO A 158 6.49 12.83 -14.33
N SER A 159 7.49 12.61 -13.48
CA SER A 159 8.91 12.65 -13.85
C SER A 159 9.78 11.79 -12.95
N ALA A 160 11.02 11.51 -13.38
CA ALA A 160 12.02 10.85 -12.52
C ALA A 160 12.39 11.71 -11.31
N VAL A 161 12.49 13.02 -11.50
CA VAL A 161 12.66 14.02 -10.44
C VAL A 161 11.55 15.06 -10.53
N LEU A 162 10.80 15.22 -9.44
CA LEU A 162 9.81 16.27 -9.25
C LEU A 162 10.26 17.17 -8.10
N SER A 163 10.57 18.43 -8.38
CA SER A 163 11.17 19.34 -7.38
C SER A 163 10.43 20.66 -7.33
N TYR A 164 10.07 21.16 -6.15
CA TYR A 164 9.65 22.55 -6.02
C TYR A 164 10.85 23.51 -6.13
N PRO A 165 11.97 23.30 -5.39
CA PRO A 165 13.21 24.04 -5.64
C PRO A 165 13.74 23.81 -7.06
N GLY A 166 14.68 24.66 -7.48
CA GLY A 166 15.46 24.43 -8.70
C GLY A 166 16.21 23.10 -8.65
N VAL A 167 16.72 22.66 -9.79
CA VAL A 167 17.49 21.41 -9.89
C VAL A 167 18.84 21.73 -10.52
N ASP A 168 19.91 21.36 -9.81
CA ASP A 168 21.29 21.50 -10.25
C ASP A 168 21.90 20.12 -10.48
N VAL A 169 22.29 19.83 -11.73
CA VAL A 169 22.97 18.62 -12.14
C VAL A 169 24.43 18.97 -12.43
N GLY A 170 25.32 18.56 -11.52
CA GLY A 170 26.75 18.77 -11.60
C GLY A 170 27.53 17.51 -11.99
N GLY A 171 28.65 17.69 -12.67
CA GLY A 171 29.52 16.59 -13.09
C GLY A 171 28.95 15.77 -14.25
N ASN A 172 29.15 14.46 -14.23
CA ASN A 172 28.62 13.51 -15.22
C ASN A 172 27.44 12.70 -14.62
N ALA A 173 26.69 13.31 -13.70
CA ALA A 173 25.49 12.71 -13.16
C ALA A 173 24.39 12.70 -14.23
N SER A 174 23.55 11.67 -14.27
CA SER A 174 22.41 11.63 -15.19
C SER A 174 21.09 11.26 -14.52
N ILE A 175 20.01 11.80 -15.05
CA ILE A 175 18.63 11.60 -14.60
C ILE A 175 17.84 11.05 -15.79
N GLY A 176 17.27 9.86 -15.65
CA GLY A 176 16.53 9.20 -16.71
C GLY A 176 15.03 9.16 -16.45
N GLY A 177 14.25 9.79 -17.32
CA GLY A 177 12.85 9.44 -17.55
C GLY A 177 12.72 8.21 -18.47
N THR A 178 11.51 7.99 -18.98
CA THR A 178 11.23 6.92 -19.96
C THR A 178 11.13 7.51 -21.36
N VAL A 179 11.88 6.99 -22.32
CA VAL A 179 11.82 7.41 -23.72
C VAL A 179 11.20 6.31 -24.57
N LEU A 180 10.27 6.67 -25.43
CA LEU A 180 9.64 5.71 -26.34
C LEU A 180 10.62 5.31 -27.46
N PRO A 181 10.80 4.00 -27.72
CA PRO A 181 11.60 3.55 -28.85
C PRO A 181 10.91 3.91 -30.17
N ALA A 182 11.68 3.98 -31.26
CA ALA A 182 11.14 4.27 -32.60
C ALA A 182 10.13 3.22 -33.09
N SER A 183 10.27 1.96 -32.63
CA SER A 183 9.33 0.88 -32.86
C SER A 183 9.02 0.21 -31.52
N LEU A 184 7.74 0.13 -31.16
CA LEU A 184 7.31 -0.49 -29.91
C LEU A 184 7.46 -2.02 -29.98
N PRO A 185 8.19 -2.65 -29.04
CA PRO A 185 8.17 -4.09 -28.85
C PRO A 185 6.78 -4.60 -28.46
N ASP A 186 6.51 -5.88 -28.75
CA ASP A 186 5.31 -6.53 -28.24
C ASP A 186 5.44 -6.71 -26.73
N GLY A 187 4.58 -6.04 -25.97
CA GLY A 187 4.64 -6.02 -24.50
C GLY A 187 4.95 -4.66 -23.89
N TYR A 188 5.34 -3.67 -24.69
CA TYR A 188 5.55 -2.32 -24.18
C TYR A 188 4.23 -1.70 -23.68
N GLY A 189 4.26 -1.04 -22.52
CA GLY A 189 3.05 -0.53 -21.84
C GLY A 189 2.27 -1.59 -21.06
N LEU A 190 2.82 -2.81 -20.93
CA LEU A 190 2.29 -3.86 -20.07
C LEU A 190 3.19 -4.07 -18.87
N PHE A 191 2.59 -4.27 -17.69
CA PHE A 191 3.28 -4.85 -16.56
C PHE A 191 3.26 -6.37 -16.74
N SER A 192 4.40 -6.90 -17.19
CA SER A 192 4.57 -8.31 -17.49
C SER A 192 4.56 -9.17 -16.22
N ASN A 193 3.93 -10.34 -16.29
CA ASN A 193 3.85 -11.31 -15.19
C ASN A 193 3.27 -10.69 -13.91
N PHE A 194 2.28 -9.83 -14.10
CA PHE A 194 1.55 -9.17 -13.04
C PHE A 194 0.93 -10.20 -12.09
N ALA A 195 0.36 -11.26 -12.66
CA ALA A 195 -0.12 -12.43 -11.93
C ALA A 195 0.01 -13.70 -12.78
N ARG A 196 -0.38 -14.83 -12.20
CA ARG A 196 -0.62 -16.06 -12.95
C ARG A 196 -2.09 -16.42 -12.90
N SER A 197 -2.53 -17.12 -13.94
CA SER A 197 -3.93 -17.45 -14.07
C SER A 197 -4.10 -18.82 -14.72
N THR A 198 -5.16 -19.52 -14.32
CA THR A 198 -5.58 -20.78 -14.94
C THR A 198 -7.04 -20.63 -15.34
N ALA A 199 -7.39 -20.97 -16.58
CA ALA A 199 -8.78 -20.89 -17.01
C ALA A 199 -9.64 -21.89 -16.24
N THR A 200 -10.83 -21.46 -15.82
CA THR A 200 -11.80 -22.36 -15.17
C THR A 200 -12.42 -23.34 -16.14
N ALA A 201 -12.46 -22.99 -17.43
CA ALA A 201 -12.90 -23.84 -18.52
C ALA A 201 -12.19 -23.45 -19.83
N VAL A 202 -11.95 -24.44 -20.70
CA VAL A 202 -11.45 -24.23 -22.05
C VAL A 202 -12.63 -23.91 -22.97
N THR A 203 -12.96 -22.63 -23.06
CA THR A 203 -14.08 -22.15 -23.88
C THR A 203 -13.59 -21.47 -25.16
N PRO A 204 -14.33 -21.60 -26.28
CA PRO A 204 -14.04 -20.81 -27.47
C PRO A 204 -14.19 -19.32 -27.16
N LEU A 205 -13.35 -18.50 -27.76
CA LEU A 205 -13.31 -17.06 -27.53
C LEU A 205 -13.73 -16.29 -28.79
N SER A 206 -14.54 -15.27 -28.58
CA SER A 206 -14.83 -14.22 -29.54
C SER A 206 -14.86 -12.89 -28.82
N VAL A 207 -14.73 -11.77 -29.54
CA VAL A 207 -14.94 -10.45 -28.92
C VAL A 207 -16.33 -10.40 -28.27
N GLY A 208 -16.38 -9.90 -27.04
CA GLY A 208 -17.56 -9.88 -26.17
C GLY A 208 -17.77 -11.13 -25.31
N ALA A 209 -17.05 -12.23 -25.55
CA ALA A 209 -17.20 -13.46 -24.78
C ALA A 209 -16.81 -13.24 -23.30
N LEU A 210 -17.62 -13.78 -22.40
CA LEU A 210 -17.34 -13.79 -20.97
C LEU A 210 -16.63 -15.09 -20.59
N THR A 211 -15.58 -14.97 -19.79
CA THR A 211 -14.83 -16.10 -19.25
C THR A 211 -14.40 -15.81 -17.82
N GLN A 212 -13.89 -16.82 -17.13
CA GLN A 212 -13.38 -16.71 -15.78
C GLN A 212 -12.05 -17.42 -15.65
N VAL A 213 -11.10 -16.76 -15.00
CA VAL A 213 -9.81 -17.35 -14.65
C VAL A 213 -9.66 -17.40 -13.14
N ALA A 214 -9.14 -18.52 -12.65
CA ALA A 214 -8.62 -18.62 -11.30
C ALA A 214 -7.25 -17.95 -11.25
N LEU A 215 -6.98 -17.21 -10.18
CA LEU A 215 -5.72 -16.50 -9.98
C LEU A 215 -4.78 -17.31 -9.09
N SER A 216 -3.50 -17.29 -9.45
CA SER A 216 -2.40 -17.85 -8.68
C SER A 216 -1.22 -16.87 -8.71
N GLY A 217 -0.29 -17.02 -7.78
CA GLY A 217 0.92 -16.22 -7.77
C GLY A 217 1.64 -16.21 -6.43
N ASP A 218 2.80 -15.58 -6.42
CA ASP A 218 3.53 -15.29 -5.19
C ASP A 218 2.87 -14.16 -4.37
N ALA A 219 3.47 -13.80 -3.23
CA ALA A 219 2.98 -12.74 -2.36
C ALA A 219 2.88 -11.38 -3.07
N ASN A 220 3.86 -11.05 -3.92
CA ASN A 220 3.89 -9.78 -4.64
C ASN A 220 2.79 -9.74 -5.70
N GLN A 221 2.59 -10.84 -6.43
CA GLN A 221 1.52 -10.97 -7.42
C GLN A 221 0.14 -10.89 -6.77
N THR A 222 -0.05 -11.54 -5.62
CA THR A 222 -1.29 -11.45 -4.84
C THR A 222 -1.55 -10.02 -4.36
N ARG A 223 -0.50 -9.33 -3.89
CA ARG A 223 -0.58 -7.92 -3.48
C ARG A 223 -0.99 -7.02 -4.65
N ARG A 224 -0.42 -7.22 -5.84
CA ARG A 224 -0.78 -6.51 -7.07
C ARG A 224 -2.23 -6.72 -7.49
N LEU A 225 -2.72 -7.96 -7.43
CA LEU A 225 -4.11 -8.32 -7.76
C LEU A 225 -5.15 -7.58 -6.91
N SER A 226 -4.80 -7.17 -5.69
CA SER A 226 -5.72 -6.39 -4.85
C SER A 226 -6.06 -5.00 -5.41
N ARG A 227 -5.24 -4.47 -6.32
CA ARG A 227 -5.51 -3.20 -7.01
C ARG A 227 -6.34 -3.33 -8.28
N MET A 228 -6.54 -4.55 -8.76
CA MET A 228 -7.28 -4.76 -9.98
C MET A 228 -8.77 -4.55 -9.73
N THR A 229 -9.36 -3.64 -10.49
CA THR A 229 -10.77 -3.24 -10.39
C THR A 229 -11.53 -3.60 -11.66
N PRO A 230 -12.87 -3.73 -11.58
CA PRO A 230 -13.70 -3.84 -12.77
C PRO A 230 -13.48 -2.68 -13.75
N GLY A 231 -13.24 -3.03 -15.01
CA GLY A 231 -12.95 -2.11 -16.11
C GLY A 231 -11.47 -2.02 -16.47
N ASP A 232 -10.55 -2.53 -15.63
CA ASP A 232 -9.14 -2.66 -15.98
C ASP A 232 -8.94 -3.68 -17.11
N TYR A 233 -7.76 -3.66 -17.75
CA TYR A 233 -7.45 -4.58 -18.85
C TYR A 233 -6.26 -5.46 -18.54
N VAL A 234 -6.37 -6.72 -18.95
CA VAL A 234 -5.33 -7.73 -18.82
C VAL A 234 -5.08 -8.40 -20.17
N ARG A 235 -3.85 -8.82 -20.41
CA ARG A 235 -3.46 -9.57 -21.60
C ARG A 235 -3.08 -10.99 -21.19
N LEU A 236 -3.60 -11.96 -21.92
CA LEU A 236 -3.42 -13.38 -21.65
C LEU A 236 -2.98 -14.12 -22.92
N PRO A 237 -2.07 -15.09 -22.82
CA PRO A 237 -1.85 -16.08 -23.87
C PRO A 237 -3.12 -16.85 -24.23
N LEU A 238 -3.27 -17.21 -25.50
CA LEU A 238 -4.40 -17.98 -26.01
C LEU A 238 -4.00 -19.39 -26.41
N ALA A 239 -4.93 -20.32 -26.26
CA ALA A 239 -4.84 -21.65 -26.84
C ALA A 239 -5.26 -21.63 -28.31
N GLY A 240 -4.64 -22.51 -29.11
CA GLY A 240 -4.92 -22.62 -30.55
C GLY A 240 -6.09 -23.54 -30.91
N GLY A 241 -6.73 -24.18 -29.92
CA GLY A 241 -7.85 -25.08 -30.11
C GLY A 241 -8.40 -25.64 -28.80
N ALA A 242 -9.45 -26.47 -28.90
CA ALA A 242 -10.20 -27.00 -27.76
C ALA A 242 -9.39 -27.92 -26.81
N ALA A 243 -8.20 -28.36 -27.23
CA ALA A 243 -7.28 -29.10 -26.36
C ALA A 243 -6.62 -28.20 -25.29
N GLY A 244 -6.76 -26.87 -25.38
CA GLY A 244 -6.24 -25.94 -24.38
C GLY A 244 -4.73 -25.69 -24.42
N SER A 245 -4.02 -26.28 -25.40
CA SER A 245 -2.60 -26.03 -25.64
C SER A 245 -2.36 -24.63 -26.22
N LEU A 246 -1.33 -23.95 -25.73
CA LEU A 246 -0.93 -22.62 -26.21
C LEU A 246 -0.72 -22.61 -27.74
N ALA A 247 -1.16 -21.53 -28.36
CA ALA A 247 -0.98 -21.32 -29.78
C ALA A 247 0.52 -21.18 -30.13
N THR A 248 0.90 -21.72 -31.30
CA THR A 248 2.25 -21.58 -31.86
C THR A 248 2.12 -21.03 -33.29
N PRO A 249 2.62 -19.81 -33.59
CA PRO A 249 3.29 -18.89 -32.68
C PRO A 249 2.35 -18.35 -31.59
N LEU A 250 2.93 -17.91 -30.46
CA LEU A 250 2.19 -17.41 -29.31
C LEU A 250 1.22 -16.30 -29.71
N GLN A 251 -0.07 -16.54 -29.49
CA GLN A 251 -1.12 -15.56 -29.66
C GLN A 251 -1.59 -15.08 -28.30
N THR A 252 -2.03 -13.83 -28.23
CA THR A 252 -2.52 -13.22 -26.99
C THR A 252 -3.85 -12.53 -27.24
N GLY A 253 -4.74 -12.58 -26.27
CA GLY A 253 -5.97 -11.80 -26.24
C GLY A 253 -5.90 -10.71 -25.16
N THR A 254 -6.63 -9.63 -25.37
CA THR A 254 -6.85 -8.60 -24.36
C THR A 254 -8.27 -8.72 -23.82
N PHE A 255 -8.38 -8.65 -22.50
CA PHE A 255 -9.62 -8.85 -21.77
C PHE A 255 -9.86 -7.69 -20.82
N LYS A 256 -11.11 -7.26 -20.71
CA LYS A 256 -11.58 -6.33 -19.70
C LYS A 256 -12.01 -7.09 -18.46
N VAL A 257 -11.58 -6.64 -17.29
CA VAL A 257 -11.97 -7.21 -16.01
C VAL A 257 -13.41 -6.80 -15.72
N THR A 258 -14.30 -7.77 -15.49
CA THR A 258 -15.71 -7.51 -15.14
C THR A 258 -15.96 -7.69 -13.65
N SER A 259 -15.15 -8.52 -12.97
CA SER A 259 -15.21 -8.73 -11.53
C SER A 259 -13.88 -9.23 -10.99
N ASN A 260 -13.57 -8.89 -9.74
CA ASN A 260 -12.44 -9.42 -8.98
C ASN A 260 -12.96 -9.97 -7.64
N SER A 261 -12.99 -11.29 -7.51
CA SER A 261 -13.51 -12.00 -6.34
C SER A 261 -12.40 -12.48 -5.38
N GLY A 262 -11.23 -11.85 -5.44
CA GLY A 262 -10.10 -12.14 -4.56
C GLY A 262 -9.26 -13.34 -4.97
N GLY A 263 -9.82 -14.33 -5.67
CA GLY A 263 -9.10 -15.49 -6.20
C GLY A 263 -9.50 -15.90 -7.62
N ALA A 264 -10.41 -15.16 -8.24
CA ALA A 264 -10.78 -15.34 -9.63
C ALA A 264 -11.20 -14.00 -10.24
N LEU A 265 -10.88 -13.83 -11.53
CA LEU A 265 -11.32 -12.70 -12.33
C LEU A 265 -12.41 -13.14 -13.29
N GLY A 266 -13.51 -12.39 -13.31
CA GLY A 266 -14.41 -12.38 -14.45
C GLY A 266 -13.80 -11.51 -15.53
N LEU A 267 -13.75 -12.02 -16.76
CA LEU A 267 -13.11 -11.38 -17.90
C LEU A 267 -14.08 -11.31 -19.08
N GLN A 268 -14.02 -10.21 -19.83
CA GLN A 268 -14.69 -10.04 -21.11
C GLN A 268 -13.64 -9.85 -22.20
N ALA A 269 -13.66 -10.68 -23.23
CA ALA A 269 -12.75 -10.54 -24.35
C ALA A 269 -13.04 -9.24 -25.13
N VAL A 270 -12.07 -8.34 -25.23
CA VAL A 270 -12.21 -7.08 -25.99
C VAL A 270 -11.39 -7.09 -27.27
N GLN A 271 -10.24 -7.78 -27.27
CA GLN A 271 -9.43 -8.00 -28.46
C GLN A 271 -9.01 -9.45 -28.53
N ILE A 272 -9.41 -10.13 -29.59
CA ILE A 272 -9.01 -11.51 -29.89
C ILE A 272 -8.49 -11.52 -31.33
N PRO A 273 -7.30 -12.08 -31.60
CA PRO A 273 -6.82 -12.27 -32.95
C PRO A 273 -7.86 -13.04 -33.78
N ALA A 274 -8.13 -12.58 -35.00
CA ALA A 274 -9.09 -13.24 -35.87
C ALA A 274 -8.68 -14.71 -36.11
N ALA A 275 -9.66 -15.60 -36.11
CA ALA A 275 -9.43 -16.99 -36.49
C ALA A 275 -8.93 -17.02 -37.95
N ALA A 276 -7.70 -17.50 -38.15
CA ALA A 276 -7.07 -17.59 -39.46
C ALA A 276 -6.46 -19.00 -39.62
N GLY A 277 -6.81 -19.67 -40.72
CA GLY A 277 -6.36 -21.04 -40.97
C GLY A 277 -6.84 -22.01 -39.88
N SER A 278 -5.91 -22.73 -39.25
CA SER A 278 -6.18 -23.69 -38.17
C SER A 278 -6.27 -23.06 -36.77
N PHE A 279 -6.06 -21.75 -36.63
CA PHE A 279 -6.12 -21.09 -35.32
C PHE A 279 -7.57 -20.79 -34.95
N SER A 280 -8.04 -21.41 -33.87
CA SER A 280 -9.28 -21.05 -33.19
C SER A 280 -8.93 -20.64 -31.75
N PRO A 281 -9.25 -19.41 -31.32
CA PRO A 281 -8.84 -18.91 -30.02
C PRO A 281 -9.67 -19.55 -28.90
N PHE A 282 -8.96 -20.17 -27.95
CA PHE A 282 -9.54 -20.71 -26.72
C PHE A 282 -8.79 -20.18 -25.49
N MET A 283 -9.41 -20.27 -24.32
CA MET A 283 -8.68 -20.10 -23.07
C MET A 283 -7.70 -21.27 -22.84
N PRO A 284 -6.48 -21.01 -22.35
CA PRO A 284 -5.50 -22.05 -22.07
C PRO A 284 -5.92 -22.93 -20.89
N GLN A 285 -5.65 -24.24 -20.97
CA GLN A 285 -5.97 -25.17 -19.88
C GLN A 285 -5.01 -25.04 -18.69
N ASN A 286 -3.72 -24.82 -18.99
CA ASN A 286 -2.67 -24.77 -17.99
C ASN A 286 -2.48 -23.34 -17.46
N GLU A 287 -1.74 -23.23 -16.36
CA GLU A 287 -1.35 -21.93 -15.80
C GLU A 287 -0.56 -21.10 -16.82
N THR A 288 -0.99 -19.86 -17.02
CA THR A 288 -0.32 -18.89 -17.89
C THR A 288 -0.06 -17.57 -17.18
N GLN A 289 0.92 -16.85 -17.69
CA GLN A 289 1.20 -15.47 -17.31
C GLN A 289 -0.01 -14.57 -17.63
N LEU A 290 -0.33 -13.68 -16.70
CA LEU A 290 -1.31 -12.61 -16.86
C LEU A 290 -0.56 -11.28 -16.79
N ASP A 291 -0.63 -10.52 -17.88
CA ASP A 291 -0.02 -9.20 -17.96
C ASP A 291 -1.07 -8.13 -17.72
N TYR A 292 -0.72 -7.08 -16.97
CA TYR A 292 -1.61 -5.96 -16.74
C TYR A 292 -1.34 -4.84 -17.76
N VAL A 293 -2.40 -4.27 -18.34
CA VAL A 293 -2.27 -3.16 -19.28
C VAL A 293 -2.22 -1.85 -18.50
N MET A 294 -1.05 -1.21 -18.43
CA MET A 294 -0.85 -0.04 -17.54
C MET A 294 -1.75 1.15 -17.90
N ASN A 295 -1.88 1.44 -19.19
CA ASN A 295 -2.75 2.50 -19.70
C ASN A 295 -3.63 1.93 -20.83
N GLY A 296 -4.75 1.31 -20.46
CA GLY A 296 -5.64 0.65 -21.42
C GLY A 296 -6.64 1.61 -22.05
N VAL A 297 -6.74 1.62 -23.38
CA VAL A 297 -7.75 2.43 -24.08
C VAL A 297 -9.16 1.95 -23.76
N VAL A 298 -10.03 2.85 -23.28
CA VAL A 298 -11.47 2.60 -23.12
C VAL A 298 -12.22 3.03 -24.36
N SER A 299 -11.94 4.23 -24.85
CA SER A 299 -12.56 4.78 -26.05
C SER A 299 -11.67 5.81 -26.71
N THR A 300 -11.87 6.02 -28.00
CA THR A 300 -11.14 6.99 -28.81
C THR A 300 -12.09 7.97 -29.47
N ALA A 301 -11.78 9.26 -29.37
CA ALA A 301 -12.42 10.33 -30.10
C ALA A 301 -11.37 11.15 -30.87
N PRO A 302 -11.75 11.93 -31.90
CA PRO A 302 -10.81 12.81 -32.59
C PRO A 302 -10.09 13.74 -31.61
N GLY A 303 -8.75 13.61 -31.53
CA GLY A 303 -7.91 14.42 -30.63
C GLY A 303 -8.00 14.06 -29.14
N GLN A 304 -8.63 12.94 -28.77
CA GLN A 304 -8.78 12.55 -27.37
C GLN A 304 -8.80 11.02 -27.17
N LEU A 305 -8.13 10.55 -26.12
CA LEU A 305 -8.28 9.19 -25.61
C LEU A 305 -8.93 9.20 -24.24
N THR A 306 -9.79 8.24 -23.99
CA THR A 306 -10.22 7.88 -22.63
C THR A 306 -9.52 6.59 -22.25
N LEU A 307 -8.79 6.61 -21.14
CA LEU A 307 -7.91 5.53 -20.70
C LEU A 307 -8.31 5.04 -19.29
N ARG A 308 -8.12 3.75 -19.01
CA ARG A 308 -7.82 3.27 -17.66
C ARG A 308 -6.33 3.49 -17.44
N ALA A 309 -5.97 4.66 -16.91
CA ALA A 309 -4.59 5.07 -16.77
C ALA A 309 -4.07 4.77 -15.36
N THR A 310 -2.89 4.13 -15.31
CA THR A 310 -2.13 3.97 -14.05
C THR A 310 -1.15 5.12 -13.85
N GLU A 311 -0.72 5.75 -14.94
CA GLU A 311 0.22 6.87 -14.95
C GLU A 311 -0.50 8.22 -15.08
N THR A 312 0.14 9.28 -14.58
CA THR A 312 -0.34 10.67 -14.80
C THR A 312 0.12 11.15 -16.17
N PHE A 313 -0.77 11.70 -16.99
CA PHE A 313 -0.44 12.29 -18.30
C PHE A 313 -0.34 13.81 -18.18
N VAL A 314 0.76 14.39 -18.65
CA VAL A 314 0.99 15.83 -18.63
C VAL A 314 1.20 16.37 -20.04
N LYS A 315 0.89 17.64 -20.25
CA LYS A 315 1.10 18.31 -21.53
C LYS A 315 2.56 18.19 -21.98
N GLY A 316 2.76 17.77 -23.23
CA GLY A 316 4.08 17.59 -23.84
C GLY A 316 4.59 16.15 -23.81
N ASP A 317 3.98 15.27 -23.02
CA ASP A 317 4.33 13.85 -23.02
C ASP A 317 4.11 13.24 -24.41
N LYS A 318 5.03 12.38 -24.86
CA LYS A 318 4.83 11.55 -26.04
C LYS A 318 4.11 10.28 -25.63
N VAL A 319 3.18 9.85 -26.46
CA VAL A 319 2.48 8.58 -26.32
C VAL A 319 2.63 7.78 -27.59
N ALA A 320 2.57 6.45 -27.45
CA ALA A 320 2.61 5.56 -28.58
C ALA A 320 1.70 4.35 -28.37
N VAL A 321 1.14 3.86 -29.47
CA VAL A 321 0.34 2.64 -29.52
C VAL A 321 0.83 1.78 -30.67
N LYS A 322 0.75 0.45 -30.50
CA LYS A 322 1.03 -0.49 -31.57
C LYS A 322 -0.26 -1.12 -32.06
N VAL A 323 -0.60 -0.91 -33.32
CA VAL A 323 -1.81 -1.46 -33.95
C VAL A 323 -1.41 -2.16 -35.24
N ALA A 324 -1.78 -3.43 -35.38
CA ALA A 324 -1.45 -4.26 -36.54
C ALA A 324 0.05 -4.24 -36.93
N GLY A 325 0.93 -4.23 -35.93
CA GLY A 325 2.39 -4.19 -36.12
C GLY A 325 2.99 -2.81 -36.38
N ILE A 326 2.16 -1.77 -36.60
CA ILE A 326 2.61 -0.40 -36.84
C ILE A 326 2.61 0.37 -35.52
N THR A 327 3.71 1.09 -35.25
CA THR A 327 3.80 2.02 -34.11
C THR A 327 3.28 3.38 -34.54
N TYR A 328 2.27 3.87 -33.83
CA TYR A 328 1.74 5.22 -33.97
C TYR A 328 2.17 6.06 -32.78
N THR A 329 2.61 7.28 -33.01
CA THR A 329 3.06 8.19 -31.96
C THR A 329 2.31 9.51 -32.02
N ALA A 330 2.03 10.12 -30.87
CA ALA A 330 1.47 11.45 -30.77
C ALA A 330 1.97 12.17 -29.52
N THR A 331 1.62 13.45 -29.37
CA THR A 331 1.97 14.27 -28.20
C THR A 331 0.71 14.67 -27.44
N VAL A 332 0.76 14.62 -26.11
CA VAL A 332 -0.30 15.10 -25.23
C VAL A 332 -0.38 16.63 -25.29
N THR A 333 -1.55 17.17 -25.59
CA THR A 333 -1.76 18.61 -25.83
C THR A 333 -2.31 19.36 -24.61
N ALA A 334 -2.91 18.65 -23.67
CA ALA A 334 -3.38 19.15 -22.39
C ALA A 334 -3.30 18.06 -21.33
N ASP A 335 -3.21 18.46 -20.06
CA ASP A 335 -3.06 17.55 -18.94
C ASP A 335 -4.22 16.56 -18.86
N GLY A 336 -3.90 15.33 -18.45
CA GLY A 336 -4.89 14.29 -18.25
C GLY A 336 -5.88 14.68 -17.16
N SER A 337 -7.16 14.51 -17.43
CA SER A 337 -8.23 14.78 -16.47
C SER A 337 -8.86 13.46 -16.01
N ALA A 338 -8.73 13.15 -14.72
CA ALA A 338 -9.37 11.99 -14.12
C ALA A 338 -10.87 12.25 -13.90
N SER A 339 -11.70 11.28 -14.26
CA SER A 339 -13.16 11.26 -14.06
C SER A 339 -13.58 9.84 -13.68
N GLY A 340 -13.86 9.64 -12.38
CA GLY A 340 -13.96 8.29 -11.82
C GLY A 340 -12.62 7.55 -11.98
N ASP A 341 -12.64 6.29 -12.42
CA ASP A 341 -11.42 5.52 -12.73
C ASP A 341 -10.97 5.64 -14.19
N ASN A 342 -11.53 6.59 -14.95
CA ASN A 342 -11.08 6.90 -16.31
C ASN A 342 -10.27 8.20 -16.32
N THR A 343 -9.30 8.27 -17.24
CA THR A 343 -8.52 9.47 -17.50
C THR A 343 -8.72 9.90 -18.95
N SER A 344 -9.20 11.12 -19.15
CA SER A 344 -9.30 11.74 -20.46
C SER A 344 -7.99 12.44 -20.79
N VAL A 345 -7.37 12.08 -21.92
CA VAL A 345 -6.09 12.62 -22.38
C VAL A 345 -6.29 13.26 -23.76
N SER A 346 -5.98 14.55 -23.86
CA SER A 346 -6.03 15.29 -25.12
C SER A 346 -4.74 15.06 -25.90
N ILE A 347 -4.86 14.72 -27.19
CA ILE A 347 -3.76 14.26 -28.02
C ILE A 347 -3.71 15.06 -29.32
N GLY A 348 -2.50 15.37 -29.77
CA GLY A 348 -2.22 15.98 -31.05
C GLY A 348 -2.42 15.01 -32.22
N THR A 349 -1.81 15.37 -33.35
CA THR A 349 -1.84 14.52 -34.55
C THR A 349 -0.99 13.28 -34.35
N TRP A 350 -1.52 12.14 -34.78
CA TRP A 350 -0.78 10.89 -34.82
C TRP A 350 0.11 10.81 -36.06
N SER A 351 1.30 10.25 -35.88
CA SER A 351 2.23 9.87 -36.94
C SER A 351 2.37 8.34 -36.95
N PRO A 352 2.43 7.67 -38.13
CA PRO A 352 2.45 8.25 -39.49
C PRO A 352 1.07 8.69 -40.02
N ALA A 353 -0.01 8.24 -39.40
CA ALA A 353 -1.40 8.61 -39.73
C ALA A 353 -2.27 8.47 -38.48
N THR A 354 -3.56 8.83 -38.56
CA THR A 354 -4.51 8.61 -37.45
C THR A 354 -4.90 7.13 -37.37
N PRO A 355 -4.55 6.40 -36.31
CA PRO A 355 -4.93 5.00 -36.15
C PRO A 355 -6.38 4.85 -35.69
N VAL A 356 -6.99 3.72 -36.04
CA VAL A 356 -8.16 3.20 -35.33
C VAL A 356 -7.64 2.35 -34.18
N ILE A 357 -7.79 2.82 -32.94
CA ILE A 357 -7.23 2.16 -31.75
C ILE A 357 -8.35 1.39 -31.06
N PRO A 358 -8.31 0.04 -31.02
CA PRO A 358 -9.37 -0.72 -30.38
C PRO A 358 -9.30 -0.63 -28.84
N GLU A 359 -10.44 -0.86 -28.17
CA GLU A 359 -10.53 -0.95 -26.70
C GLU A 359 -9.54 -1.98 -26.14
N GLY A 360 -8.91 -1.69 -25.00
CA GLY A 360 -7.90 -2.52 -24.35
C GLY A 360 -6.49 -2.36 -24.90
N THR A 361 -6.27 -1.59 -25.97
CA THR A 361 -4.91 -1.35 -26.49
C THR A 361 -4.06 -0.65 -25.44
N ALA A 362 -2.84 -1.14 -25.22
CA ALA A 362 -1.87 -0.52 -24.33
C ALA A 362 -1.33 0.78 -24.92
N VAL A 363 -1.44 1.88 -24.17
CA VAL A 363 -0.80 3.16 -24.48
C VAL A 363 0.53 3.23 -23.74
N ALA A 364 1.61 3.20 -24.52
CA ALA A 364 2.94 3.51 -24.02
C ALA A 364 3.11 5.02 -23.88
N LYS A 365 3.87 5.44 -22.87
CA LYS A 365 4.11 6.85 -22.56
C LYS A 365 5.61 7.11 -22.38
N SER A 366 6.08 8.27 -22.82
CA SER A 366 7.35 8.83 -22.38
C SER A 366 7.18 9.63 -21.09
N THR A 367 8.13 9.53 -20.18
CA THR A 367 8.10 10.28 -18.92
C THR A 367 9.24 11.28 -18.88
N ASN A 368 8.98 12.46 -18.32
CA ASN A 368 9.98 13.51 -18.17
C ASN A 368 11.10 13.07 -17.23
N ALA A 369 12.34 13.49 -17.50
CA ALA A 369 13.45 13.28 -16.59
C ALA A 369 13.28 14.19 -15.36
N VAL A 370 13.02 15.49 -15.60
CA VAL A 370 12.93 16.50 -14.54
C VAL A 370 11.71 17.38 -14.75
N VAL A 371 11.00 17.66 -13.65
CA VAL A 371 9.98 18.69 -13.55
C VAL A 371 10.34 19.53 -12.32
N THR A 372 10.69 20.80 -12.52
CA THR A 372 11.08 21.71 -11.42
C THR A 372 10.39 23.06 -11.51
N SER A 373 9.85 23.55 -10.40
CA SER A 373 9.24 24.88 -10.33
C SER A 373 10.26 26.01 -10.27
N GLY A 374 11.51 25.69 -9.90
CA GLY A 374 12.64 26.59 -9.98
C GLY A 374 13.37 26.52 -11.33
N ASP A 375 14.61 27.01 -11.32
CA ASP A 375 15.50 26.94 -12.47
C ASP A 375 16.12 25.54 -12.60
N PHE A 376 16.46 25.17 -13.84
CA PHE A 376 17.26 23.97 -14.10
C PHE A 376 18.66 24.39 -14.52
N ASN A 377 19.66 23.94 -13.77
CA ASN A 377 21.07 24.14 -14.05
C ASN A 377 21.70 22.77 -14.33
N ASP A 378 22.24 22.55 -15.53
CA ASP A 378 23.11 21.40 -15.84
C ASP A 378 24.36 21.96 -16.48
N CYS A 379 25.12 22.69 -15.65
CA CYS A 379 26.16 23.55 -16.14
C CYS A 379 27.49 23.21 -15.49
N VAL A 380 28.44 22.78 -16.31
CA VAL A 380 29.82 22.55 -15.88
C VAL A 380 30.62 23.80 -16.19
N THR A 381 31.29 24.36 -15.18
CA THR A 381 32.31 25.39 -15.39
C THR A 381 33.57 24.70 -15.88
N ASP A 382 34.02 25.00 -17.09
CA ASP A 382 35.26 24.45 -17.63
C ASP A 382 36.50 24.99 -16.89
N ALA A 383 37.67 24.43 -17.21
CA ALA A 383 38.95 24.84 -16.61
C ALA A 383 39.33 26.31 -16.89
N LEU A 384 38.61 26.99 -17.79
CA LEU A 384 38.79 28.40 -18.14
C LEU A 384 37.77 29.32 -17.43
N GLY A 385 36.91 28.77 -16.57
CA GLY A 385 35.88 29.54 -15.87
C GLY A 385 34.60 29.77 -16.69
N THR A 386 34.45 29.12 -17.85
CA THR A 386 33.28 29.28 -18.71
C THR A 386 32.19 28.27 -18.31
N LYS A 387 31.01 28.77 -17.94
CA LYS A 387 29.84 27.94 -17.61
C LYS A 387 29.23 27.38 -18.89
N LYS A 388 29.41 26.07 -19.15
CA LYS A 388 28.77 25.36 -20.27
C LYS A 388 27.56 24.59 -19.75
N CYS A 389 26.37 25.02 -20.16
CA CYS A 389 25.11 24.36 -19.82
C CYS A 389 24.66 23.39 -20.92
N THR A 390 24.24 22.19 -20.53
CA THR A 390 23.70 21.17 -21.45
C THR A 390 22.38 20.62 -20.93
N THR A 391 21.77 19.71 -21.67
CA THR A 391 20.72 18.81 -21.15
C THR A 391 21.07 17.36 -21.47
N ASP A 392 22.33 17.11 -21.87
CA ASP A 392 22.82 15.81 -22.35
C ASP A 392 22.80 14.76 -21.23
N ASN A 393 22.81 15.23 -19.98
CA ASN A 393 22.69 14.42 -18.77
C ASN A 393 21.24 13.97 -18.47
N LEU A 394 20.26 14.46 -19.22
CA LEU A 394 18.85 14.06 -19.09
C LEU A 394 18.48 13.05 -20.19
N VAL A 395 17.85 11.95 -19.77
CA VAL A 395 17.22 11.00 -20.71
C VAL A 395 15.71 11.14 -20.60
N GLY A 396 15.12 12.08 -21.35
CA GLY A 396 13.69 12.38 -21.29
C GLY A 396 13.39 13.86 -21.46
N GLY A 397 12.17 14.28 -21.16
CA GLY A 397 11.77 15.70 -21.20
C GLY A 397 12.17 16.48 -19.95
N LEU A 398 12.16 17.81 -20.08
CA LEU A 398 12.39 18.78 -19.01
C LEU A 398 11.23 19.78 -18.98
N ILE A 399 10.63 20.01 -17.81
CA ILE A 399 9.63 21.06 -17.59
C ILE A 399 10.12 21.95 -16.45
N THR A 400 10.19 23.27 -16.67
CA THR A 400 10.71 24.22 -15.67
C THR A 400 9.78 25.39 -15.41
N GLY A 401 10.02 26.10 -14.29
CA GLY A 401 9.42 27.39 -13.98
C GLY A 401 7.89 27.35 -13.85
N ALA A 402 7.22 28.37 -14.37
CA ALA A 402 5.77 28.54 -14.19
C ALA A 402 4.92 27.37 -14.73
N ALA A 403 5.39 26.68 -15.77
CA ALA A 403 4.70 25.50 -16.29
C ALA A 403 4.78 24.32 -15.30
N ALA A 404 5.88 24.21 -14.56
CA ALA A 404 6.10 23.16 -13.58
C ALA A 404 5.34 23.40 -12.26
N ASN A 405 4.98 24.64 -11.92
CA ASN A 405 4.16 24.95 -10.73
C ASN A 405 2.83 24.17 -10.68
N THR A 406 2.30 23.80 -11.85
CA THR A 406 1.12 22.94 -11.93
C THR A 406 1.39 21.56 -11.35
N TYR A 407 2.61 21.04 -11.43
CA TYR A 407 3.00 19.68 -11.04
C TYR A 407 3.78 19.64 -9.72
N ALA A 408 4.68 20.60 -9.50
CA ALA A 408 5.42 20.81 -8.26
C ALA A 408 4.96 22.13 -7.60
N PRO A 409 3.74 22.17 -7.04
CA PRO A 409 3.23 23.39 -6.41
C PRO A 409 4.07 23.77 -5.19
N ASN A 410 3.95 25.02 -4.74
CA ASN A 410 4.53 25.45 -3.48
C ASN A 410 4.06 24.52 -2.33
N PRO A 411 4.97 24.00 -1.48
CA PRO A 411 4.63 23.02 -0.45
C PRO A 411 3.87 23.63 0.74
N ALA A 412 3.60 24.94 0.76
CA ALA A 412 2.76 25.57 1.77
C ALA A 412 1.42 24.83 1.91
N ASN A 413 1.00 24.58 3.16
CA ASN A 413 -0.17 23.77 3.50
C ASN A 413 -0.12 22.34 2.93
N ASP A 414 1.08 21.76 2.82
CA ASP A 414 1.31 20.40 2.34
C ASP A 414 0.78 20.15 0.91
N ALA A 415 0.67 21.20 0.09
CA ALA A 415 0.03 21.09 -1.22
C ALA A 415 0.77 20.14 -2.17
N MET A 416 2.12 20.14 -2.13
CA MET A 416 2.93 19.21 -2.92
C MET A 416 2.77 17.77 -2.41
N PHE A 417 2.86 17.55 -1.10
CA PHE A 417 2.60 16.26 -0.45
C PHE A 417 1.23 15.66 -0.81
N ILE A 418 0.17 16.44 -0.62
CA ILE A 418 -1.20 16.02 -0.91
C ILE A 418 -1.36 15.75 -2.40
N LYS A 419 -0.73 16.55 -3.27
CA LYS A 419 -0.78 16.31 -4.71
C LYS A 419 -0.11 14.98 -5.09
N THR A 420 1.05 14.68 -4.53
CA THR A 420 1.81 13.46 -4.83
C THR A 420 1.11 12.20 -4.30
N PHE A 421 0.65 12.21 -3.05
CA PHE A 421 0.12 11.02 -2.36
C PHE A 421 -1.41 10.95 -2.28
N GLY A 422 -2.13 12.03 -2.60
CA GLY A 422 -3.57 12.13 -2.40
C GLY A 422 -4.02 12.07 -0.93
N ARG A 423 -3.09 12.28 0.01
CA ARG A 423 -3.30 12.16 1.47
C ARG A 423 -2.50 13.22 2.21
N THR A 424 -2.92 13.52 3.43
CA THR A 424 -2.17 14.43 4.31
C THR A 424 -0.93 13.75 4.90
N PRO A 425 0.09 14.52 5.33
CA PRO A 425 1.26 13.97 6.05
C PRO A 425 0.88 13.15 7.28
N ALA A 426 -0.10 13.61 8.07
CA ALA A 426 -0.54 12.92 9.28
C ALA A 426 -1.17 11.56 8.98
N GLU A 427 -2.03 11.49 7.96
CA GLU A 427 -2.60 10.22 7.51
C GLU A 427 -1.50 9.29 7.02
N LEU A 428 -0.57 9.78 6.19
CA LEU A 428 0.48 8.94 5.59
C LEU A 428 1.48 8.42 6.62
N LYS A 429 1.89 9.27 7.58
CA LYS A 429 2.78 8.88 8.69
C LYS A 429 2.16 7.80 9.57
N ALA A 430 0.85 7.82 9.80
CA ALA A 430 0.15 6.78 10.54
C ALA A 430 0.14 5.41 9.81
N MET A 431 0.37 5.39 8.50
CA MET A 431 0.45 4.15 7.69
C MET A 431 1.88 3.65 7.53
N ALA A 432 2.86 4.50 7.81
CA ALA A 432 4.27 4.23 7.59
C ALA A 432 4.89 3.46 8.77
N THR A 433 6.03 2.82 8.52
CA THR A 433 6.96 2.47 9.59
C THR A 433 7.82 3.69 9.87
N VAL A 434 7.61 4.31 11.03
CA VAL A 434 8.36 5.50 11.46
C VAL A 434 9.66 5.06 12.10
N ILE A 435 10.78 5.49 11.54
CA ILE A 435 12.13 5.18 12.01
C ILE A 435 12.80 6.50 12.39
N PRO A 436 13.23 6.70 13.65
CA PRO A 436 14.10 7.81 14.00
C PRO A 436 15.43 7.70 13.26
N GLU A 437 15.97 8.82 12.77
CA GLU A 437 17.26 8.85 12.06
C GLU A 437 18.39 8.08 12.77
N ALA A 438 18.50 8.23 14.09
CA ALA A 438 19.52 7.54 14.89
C ALA A 438 19.42 5.99 14.85
N ASN A 439 18.27 5.46 14.46
CA ASN A 439 18.00 4.02 14.35
C ASN A 439 17.99 3.54 12.89
N PHE A 440 18.27 4.42 11.93
CA PHE A 440 18.35 4.06 10.53
C PHE A 440 19.71 3.42 10.25
N ASP A 441 19.83 2.13 10.56
CA ASP A 441 21.04 1.34 10.35
C ASP A 441 21.03 0.58 9.01
N ARG A 442 22.01 -0.30 8.81
CA ARG A 442 22.17 -1.08 7.57
C ARG A 442 21.01 -2.03 7.30
N GLU A 443 20.33 -2.53 8.32
CA GLU A 443 19.16 -3.42 8.16
C GLU A 443 17.90 -2.59 7.88
N ALA A 444 17.74 -1.45 8.56
CA ALA A 444 16.68 -0.47 8.32
C ALA A 444 16.80 0.25 6.95
N ALA A 445 18.00 0.33 6.38
CA ALA A 445 18.25 0.85 5.03
C ALA A 445 17.70 -0.04 3.91
N ASN A 446 17.22 -1.24 4.23
CA ASN A 446 16.42 -2.07 3.33
C ASN A 446 14.95 -1.64 3.42
N ILE A 447 14.57 -0.68 2.58
CA ILE A 447 13.22 -0.14 2.53
C ILE A 447 12.27 -1.25 2.08
N ASN A 448 11.21 -1.47 2.86
CA ASN A 448 10.16 -2.44 2.55
C ASN A 448 8.78 -1.82 2.82
N GLY A 449 8.10 -1.43 1.75
CA GLY A 449 6.81 -0.74 1.82
C GLY A 449 6.97 0.75 2.12
N LEU A 450 6.14 1.31 3.00
CA LEU A 450 6.16 2.74 3.33
C LEU A 450 6.99 3.00 4.60
N THR A 451 8.12 3.68 4.45
CA THR A 451 9.03 4.06 5.55
C THR A 451 9.04 5.57 5.72
N TRP A 452 8.94 6.03 6.96
CA TRP A 452 9.03 7.45 7.32
C TRP A 452 10.25 7.68 8.22
N LEU A 453 11.24 8.39 7.72
CA LEU A 453 12.46 8.73 8.42
C LEU A 453 12.28 10.08 9.13
N ALA A 454 12.14 10.02 10.45
CA ALA A 454 11.97 11.20 11.28
C ALA A 454 13.33 11.74 11.71
N SER A 455 13.68 12.96 11.29
CA SER A 455 14.85 13.69 11.80
C SER A 455 14.45 14.58 12.97
N SER A 456 15.29 14.59 14.01
CA SER A 456 15.22 15.61 15.08
C SER A 456 16.08 16.84 14.78
N GLY A 457 16.98 16.74 13.80
CA GLY A 457 17.98 17.77 13.47
C GLY A 457 17.63 18.63 12.24
N GLY A 458 16.55 18.31 11.53
CA GLY A 458 16.16 18.99 10.29
C GLY A 458 17.02 18.62 9.08
N SER A 459 18.01 17.74 9.26
CA SER A 459 18.82 17.17 8.19
C SER A 459 19.13 15.72 8.50
N VAL A 460 19.06 14.88 7.47
CA VAL A 460 19.35 13.45 7.46
C VAL A 460 20.57 13.21 6.59
N ASN A 461 21.54 12.48 7.13
CA ASN A 461 22.74 12.10 6.41
C ASN A 461 22.82 10.58 6.24
N LEU A 462 22.67 10.09 5.00
CA LEU A 462 22.70 8.67 4.67
C LEU A 462 23.99 8.26 3.94
N ASN A 463 25.13 8.85 4.31
CA ASN A 463 26.40 8.57 3.63
C ASN A 463 26.94 7.16 3.93
N ASN A 464 26.61 6.57 5.07
CA ASN A 464 27.14 5.25 5.48
C ASN A 464 26.12 4.12 5.25
N GLU A 465 24.86 4.45 4.98
CA GLU A 465 23.70 3.56 4.97
C GLU A 465 23.26 3.31 3.52
N LYS A 466 23.73 2.24 2.88
CA LYS A 466 23.34 1.94 1.49
C LYS A 466 21.82 1.75 1.35
N LEU A 467 21.15 2.68 0.66
CA LEU A 467 19.71 2.61 0.40
C LEU A 467 19.41 1.45 -0.55
N ARG A 468 18.62 0.48 -0.08
CA ARG A 468 18.26 -0.73 -0.82
C ARG A 468 16.79 -1.08 -0.62
N GLY A 469 16.30 -2.02 -1.41
CA GLY A 469 14.98 -2.60 -1.20
C GLY A 469 13.91 -2.02 -2.12
N THR A 470 12.64 -2.16 -1.73
CA THR A 470 11.49 -1.77 -2.54
C THR A 470 10.43 -1.06 -1.69
N GLY A 471 10.10 0.19 -2.04
CA GLY A 471 9.09 0.94 -1.30
C GLY A 471 9.15 2.46 -1.46
N ILE A 472 8.50 3.15 -0.53
CA ILE A 472 8.45 4.62 -0.46
C ILE A 472 9.19 5.04 0.80
N LEU A 473 10.22 5.87 0.65
CA LEU A 473 10.94 6.52 1.74
C LEU A 473 10.52 7.98 1.82
N ILE A 474 9.95 8.40 2.95
CA ILE A 474 9.66 9.80 3.25
C ILE A 474 10.69 10.28 4.26
N VAL A 475 11.33 11.41 3.99
CA VAL A 475 12.35 12.01 4.85
C VAL A 475 11.85 13.35 5.37
N ASP A 476 11.78 13.51 6.70
CA ASP A 476 11.54 14.81 7.33
C ASP A 476 12.86 15.60 7.39
N GLY A 477 12.91 16.73 6.68
CA GLY A 477 14.09 17.61 6.60
C GLY A 477 14.96 17.37 5.37
N ASP A 478 16.15 17.97 5.38
CA ASP A 478 17.12 17.91 4.28
C ASP A 478 17.74 16.52 4.16
N LEU A 479 17.96 16.02 2.95
CA LEU A 479 18.58 14.72 2.72
C LEU A 479 19.92 14.86 2.01
N ASN A 480 20.98 14.33 2.64
CA ASN A 480 22.31 14.23 2.06
C ASN A 480 22.69 12.77 1.80
N ILE A 481 23.06 12.45 0.56
CA ILE A 481 23.47 11.11 0.13
C ILE A 481 24.81 11.16 -0.60
N ASN A 482 25.81 10.48 -0.05
CA ASN A 482 27.11 10.27 -0.65
C ASN A 482 27.50 8.79 -0.60
N GLN A 483 26.69 7.96 -1.27
CA GLN A 483 26.89 6.52 -1.34
C GLN A 483 27.64 6.14 -2.61
N ASN A 484 28.39 5.05 -2.57
CA ASN A 484 28.96 4.45 -3.78
C ASN A 484 28.24 3.12 -4.07
N GLN A 485 27.06 3.22 -4.69
CA GLN A 485 26.34 2.04 -5.19
C GLN A 485 26.92 1.61 -6.53
N ALA A 486 27.15 0.31 -6.67
CA ALA A 486 27.71 -0.29 -7.87
C ALA A 486 26.62 -0.75 -8.85
N ASP A 487 25.44 -1.11 -8.32
CA ASP A 487 24.36 -1.70 -9.09
C ASP A 487 23.33 -0.64 -9.48
N ALA A 488 22.85 -0.71 -10.73
CA ALA A 488 21.69 0.05 -11.17
C ALA A 488 20.43 -0.59 -10.57
N CYS A 489 19.54 0.23 -9.98
CA CYS A 489 18.32 -0.21 -9.30
C CYS A 489 18.51 -0.94 -7.94
N ASP A 490 19.56 -0.61 -7.17
CA ASP A 490 19.76 -1.10 -5.79
C ASP A 490 18.55 -0.75 -4.89
N MET A 491 17.94 0.42 -5.13
CA MET A 491 16.66 0.83 -4.56
C MET A 491 15.60 0.90 -5.68
N LYS A 492 14.42 0.32 -5.41
CA LYS A 492 13.24 0.40 -6.28
C LYS A 492 12.11 1.14 -5.58
N GLY A 493 11.78 2.35 -6.02
CA GLY A 493 10.60 3.03 -5.52
C GLY A 493 10.70 4.53 -5.51
N VAL A 494 10.13 5.17 -4.49
CA VAL A 494 10.04 6.62 -4.42
C VAL A 494 10.74 7.15 -3.18
N ILE A 495 11.60 8.17 -3.36
CA ILE A 495 12.14 8.98 -2.26
C ILE A 495 11.37 10.30 -2.25
N TYR A 496 10.80 10.65 -1.11
CA TYR A 496 10.09 11.90 -0.90
C TYR A 496 10.81 12.70 0.19
N VAL A 497 11.30 13.88 -0.14
CA VAL A 497 12.11 14.71 0.76
C VAL A 497 11.34 15.97 1.14
N ARG A 498 11.04 16.11 2.43
CA ARG A 498 10.37 17.26 3.03
C ARG A 498 11.37 18.32 3.48
N GLY A 499 12.24 18.68 2.56
CA GLY A 499 13.39 19.57 2.72
C GLY A 499 14.17 19.63 1.41
N ASN A 500 15.45 19.99 1.47
CA ASN A 500 16.34 20.00 0.32
C ASN A 500 16.98 18.63 0.09
N LEU A 501 17.47 18.38 -1.12
CA LEU A 501 18.16 17.13 -1.46
C LEU A 501 19.53 17.41 -2.08
N SER A 502 20.54 16.70 -1.61
CA SER A 502 21.90 16.72 -2.15
C SER A 502 22.45 15.31 -2.29
N ILE A 503 22.67 14.88 -3.54
CA ILE A 503 23.25 13.59 -3.89
C ILE A 503 24.61 13.82 -4.54
N GLN A 504 25.69 13.38 -3.90
CA GLN A 504 27.06 13.49 -4.45
C GLN A 504 27.60 12.14 -4.95
N GLY A 505 27.12 11.05 -4.35
CA GLY A 505 27.51 9.68 -4.68
C GLY A 505 26.61 9.03 -5.74
N ASN A 506 26.93 7.80 -6.13
CA ASN A 506 26.07 6.98 -7.00
C ASN A 506 24.88 6.45 -6.20
N LEU A 507 23.68 6.92 -6.54
CA LEU A 507 22.42 6.35 -6.11
C LEU A 507 21.86 5.56 -7.29
N GLY A 508 21.67 4.25 -7.15
CA GLY A 508 21.08 3.41 -8.18
C GLY A 508 19.57 3.30 -7.98
N LEU A 509 18.82 4.41 -8.07
CA LEU A 509 17.36 4.38 -7.86
C LEU A 509 16.59 4.08 -9.16
N CYS A 510 15.64 3.14 -9.10
CA CYS A 510 14.65 2.91 -10.14
C CYS A 510 13.25 3.22 -9.61
N GLY A 511 12.58 4.21 -10.20
CA GLY A 511 11.39 4.87 -9.68
C GLY A 511 11.58 6.39 -9.70
N ALA A 512 11.24 7.11 -8.64
CA ALA A 512 11.25 8.58 -8.69
C ALA A 512 11.69 9.26 -7.39
N ILE A 513 12.08 10.52 -7.51
CA ILE A 513 12.44 11.40 -6.39
C ILE A 513 11.52 12.61 -6.42
N VAL A 514 10.98 12.96 -5.26
CA VAL A 514 10.14 14.14 -5.07
C VAL A 514 10.75 15.00 -3.96
N VAL A 515 10.95 16.29 -4.22
CA VAL A 515 11.62 17.23 -3.30
C VAL A 515 10.76 18.47 -3.08
N GLU A 516 10.35 18.71 -1.83
CA GLU A 516 9.51 19.86 -1.48
C GLU A 516 10.30 21.15 -1.26
N GLY A 517 11.54 21.08 -0.77
CA GLY A 517 12.22 22.27 -0.23
C GLY A 517 11.43 22.89 0.92
N SER A 518 10.72 22.10 1.72
CA SER A 518 9.91 22.61 2.82
C SER A 518 10.74 22.81 4.07
N ILE A 519 10.51 23.89 4.79
CA ILE A 519 10.93 24.04 6.18
C ILE A 519 9.74 23.61 7.05
N THR A 520 9.88 22.52 7.80
CA THR A 520 8.84 22.00 8.68
C THR A 520 9.01 22.49 10.13
N ASP A 521 7.94 22.47 10.91
CA ASP A 521 8.03 22.66 12.36
C ASP A 521 8.79 21.52 13.05
N SER A 522 8.99 21.64 14.37
CA SER A 522 9.72 20.63 15.17
C SER A 522 9.04 19.26 15.24
N THR A 523 7.77 19.15 14.81
CA THR A 523 7.06 17.86 14.73
C THR A 523 7.25 17.20 13.36
N GLY A 524 7.81 17.94 12.41
CA GLY A 524 7.86 17.58 10.99
C GLY A 524 6.50 17.70 10.31
N MET A 525 5.38 17.93 11.02
CA MET A 525 4.05 17.71 10.46
C MET A 525 3.51 18.89 9.65
N LYS A 526 4.02 20.10 9.90
CA LYS A 526 3.52 21.31 9.26
C LYS A 526 4.63 22.07 8.57
N VAL A 527 4.40 22.44 7.31
CA VAL A 527 5.26 23.37 6.57
C VAL A 527 5.11 24.79 7.14
N VAL A 528 6.20 25.36 7.64
CA VAL A 528 6.29 26.73 8.18
C VAL A 528 7.01 27.70 7.25
N GLY A 529 7.70 27.18 6.23
CA GLY A 529 8.38 27.98 5.21
C GLY A 529 8.85 27.12 4.05
N THR A 530 9.52 27.77 3.09
CA THR A 530 10.15 27.10 1.96
C THR A 530 11.61 27.51 1.90
N ASP A 531 12.47 26.53 1.64
CA ASP A 531 13.83 26.73 1.18
C ASP A 531 13.86 26.57 -0.35
N ASN A 532 14.57 27.47 -1.00
CA ASN A 532 14.73 27.50 -2.45
C ASN A 532 16.14 27.07 -2.87
N GLU A 533 16.94 26.51 -1.96
CA GLU A 533 18.18 25.85 -2.34
C GLU A 533 17.92 24.75 -3.38
N ASP A 534 18.68 24.77 -4.48
CA ASP A 534 18.52 23.82 -5.56
C ASP A 534 18.71 22.37 -5.06
N THR A 535 17.87 21.47 -5.56
CA THR A 535 18.08 20.03 -5.49
C THR A 535 19.33 19.67 -6.28
N LYS A 536 20.36 19.14 -5.61
CA LYS A 536 21.68 18.88 -6.20
C LYS A 536 21.88 17.41 -6.54
N PHE A 537 22.23 17.14 -7.79
CA PHE A 537 22.71 15.85 -8.29
C PHE A 537 24.13 16.03 -8.80
N SER A 538 25.12 15.58 -8.06
CA SER A 538 26.54 15.72 -8.37
C SER A 538 27.24 14.37 -8.56
N GLY A 539 28.46 14.41 -9.10
CA GLY A 539 29.32 13.23 -9.27
C GLY A 539 29.21 12.62 -10.66
N THR A 540 29.23 11.28 -10.76
CA THR A 540 29.14 10.56 -12.04
C THR A 540 28.00 9.55 -12.01
N GLY A 541 27.59 9.05 -13.18
CA GLY A 541 26.63 7.95 -13.30
C GLY A 541 25.16 8.35 -13.15
N ARG A 542 24.26 7.41 -13.46
CA ARG A 542 22.81 7.62 -13.39
C ARG A 542 22.33 7.57 -11.94
N LYS A 543 21.65 8.63 -11.49
CA LYS A 543 21.18 8.78 -10.10
C LYS A 543 19.76 8.25 -9.90
N VAL A 544 18.93 8.41 -10.91
CA VAL A 544 17.54 7.93 -10.91
C VAL A 544 17.11 7.56 -12.31
N GLN A 545 16.33 6.49 -12.41
CA GLN A 545 15.68 6.04 -13.63
C GLN A 545 14.19 5.85 -13.35
N TYR A 546 13.33 6.61 -14.00
CA TYR A 546 11.88 6.43 -13.90
C TYR A 546 11.48 5.04 -14.37
N ASP A 547 10.70 4.36 -13.52
CA ASP A 547 10.16 3.04 -13.75
C ASP A 547 8.68 3.01 -13.28
N PRO A 548 7.71 3.03 -14.21
CA PRO A 548 6.29 3.04 -13.87
C PRO A 548 5.82 1.71 -13.25
N GLU A 549 6.44 0.58 -13.60
CA GLU A 549 6.09 -0.72 -13.01
C GLU A 549 6.43 -0.73 -11.53
N VAL A 550 7.61 -0.19 -11.18
CA VAL A 550 8.02 -0.01 -9.79
C VAL A 550 7.07 0.92 -9.03
N ILE A 551 6.70 2.07 -9.60
CA ILE A 551 5.76 3.01 -8.95
C ILE A 551 4.39 2.37 -8.73
N MET A 552 3.91 1.57 -9.69
CA MET A 552 2.69 0.80 -9.53
C MET A 552 2.82 -0.28 -8.44
N ASP A 553 3.94 -0.98 -8.39
CA ASP A 553 4.17 -2.08 -7.45
C ASP A 553 4.34 -1.59 -6.01
N ILE A 554 5.07 -0.50 -5.78
CA ILE A 554 5.25 0.06 -4.44
C ILE A 554 3.97 0.66 -3.88
N THR A 555 3.02 1.06 -4.72
CA THR A 555 1.69 1.51 -4.28
C THR A 555 0.69 0.37 -4.15
N ALA A 556 0.92 -0.75 -4.83
CA ALA A 556 0.15 -1.98 -4.65
C ALA A 556 0.35 -2.55 -3.25
N GLY A 557 -0.63 -2.33 -2.36
CA GLY A 557 -0.62 -2.85 -1.00
C GLY A 557 0.51 -2.30 -0.13
N ALA A 558 0.93 -1.07 -0.39
CA ALA A 558 1.98 -0.36 0.33
C ALA A 558 1.67 -0.13 1.81
N GLY A 559 0.39 0.07 2.14
CA GLY A 559 -0.01 0.44 3.49
C GLY A 559 -0.41 -0.75 4.33
N LYS A 560 -0.22 -0.55 5.62
CA LYS A 560 -0.52 -1.50 6.68
C LYS A 560 -2.01 -1.84 6.71
N TYR A 561 -2.34 -3.05 7.16
CA TYR A 561 -3.69 -3.33 7.61
C TYR A 561 -3.87 -2.70 8.99
N VAL A 562 -4.83 -1.81 9.12
CA VAL A 562 -5.25 -1.31 10.43
C VAL A 562 -6.31 -2.25 10.95
N LEU A 563 -5.99 -2.90 12.06
CA LEU A 563 -6.95 -3.65 12.83
C LEU A 563 -7.64 -2.74 13.83
N SER A 564 -8.95 -2.94 13.97
CA SER A 564 -9.78 -2.32 15.00
C SER A 564 -10.68 -3.38 15.62
N LEU A 565 -10.92 -3.26 16.92
CA LEU A 565 -11.79 -4.17 17.63
C LEU A 565 -13.24 -3.98 17.17
N GLU A 566 -13.93 -5.07 16.81
CA GLU A 566 -15.39 -4.99 16.62
C GLU A 566 -16.08 -5.12 17.98
N GLN A 567 -16.65 -4.01 18.46
CA GLN A 567 -17.33 -3.98 19.76
C GLN A 567 -18.49 -4.98 19.81
N GLY A 568 -18.66 -5.64 20.95
CA GLY A 568 -19.75 -6.61 21.17
C GLY A 568 -19.54 -8.00 20.55
N THR A 569 -18.36 -8.28 19.99
CA THR A 569 -18.05 -9.60 19.39
C THR A 569 -17.24 -10.54 20.29
N TRP A 570 -16.91 -10.10 21.51
CA TRP A 570 -16.23 -10.91 22.53
C TRP A 570 -17.09 -12.12 22.91
N ARG A 571 -16.48 -13.32 22.90
CA ARG A 571 -17.15 -14.57 23.29
C ARG A 571 -16.18 -15.49 24.01
N GLN A 572 -16.55 -15.99 25.18
CA GLN A 572 -15.85 -17.09 25.86
C GLN A 572 -16.45 -18.44 25.45
N ARG A 573 -15.60 -19.45 25.22
CA ARG A 573 -15.97 -20.83 24.84
C ARG A 573 -15.37 -21.86 25.77
#